data_AF-A0A346NQW6-F1
#
_entry.id   AF-A0A346NQW6-F1
#
_cell.length_a   1.000
_cell.length_b   1.000
_cell.length_c   1.000
_cell.angle_alpha   90.00
_cell.angle_beta   90.00
_cell.angle_gamma   90.00
#
_symmetry.space_group_name_H-M   'P 1'
#
loop_
_entity.id
_entity.type
_entity.pdbx_description
1 polymer ?
#
loop_
_entity_poly.entity_id
_entity_poly.type
_entity_poly.pdbx_seq_one_letter_code
_entity_poly.pdbx_strand_id
1 'polypeptide(L)'
;MKQRKRIYYSPEQKALIWDRYKRGDSLHDIARMFDRFHSSIMPTIYQTGGYRPPERKRHLQSLSLDEREEISRCLVGKQSIREIARRLSRAPSTISREVKRNGGLKHYRAVRAEQRAWDEALRPKPCKLIDSPDLCKLIAVKLKRAWSPQQIAGWLKRQYPNNQEMYVSHETIYKTLFIQTRSALKKELQKCLRSKRVVRKSRQSSLKRLGLGKIPDAVSISERPASVEDRAIPGHWEGDLICGSNNSYIATLVERHSRFVMLAKVDDSKTSTVIAALIKHAQKLPKELYKSLTWDRGREIKDHKQFTLATDIKVYLCDPYSPWQRGSNENTNRLLRQYFPKSTDLSVHSQQKLSSVARQLNERPRKTLDYETPAQKFNCTSSDLI
;
A
#
# COMPACT_ATOMS: atom_id res chain seq x y z
N MET A 1 -13.46 -11.85 39.44
CA MET A 1 -12.81 -10.87 38.53
C MET A 1 -13.17 -9.45 38.96
N LYS A 2 -12.21 -8.58 39.32
CA LYS A 2 -12.50 -7.16 39.60
C LYS A 2 -12.90 -6.46 38.30
N GLN A 3 -14.18 -6.08 38.17
CA GLN A 3 -14.67 -5.27 37.05
C GLN A 3 -14.05 -3.86 37.15
N ARG A 4 -13.17 -3.52 36.20
CA ARG A 4 -12.58 -2.17 36.11
C ARG A 4 -13.59 -1.22 35.46
N LYS A 5 -13.84 -0.06 36.07
CA LYS A 5 -14.73 0.97 35.50
C LYS A 5 -14.20 1.47 34.14
N ARG A 6 -15.12 1.70 33.20
CA ARG A 6 -14.83 2.28 31.88
C ARG A 6 -14.23 3.67 32.04
N ILE A 7 -13.05 3.89 31.46
CA ILE A 7 -12.41 5.21 31.42
C ILE A 7 -12.77 5.89 30.10
N TYR A 8 -13.11 7.18 30.16
CA TYR A 8 -13.13 8.07 29.02
C TYR A 8 -11.85 8.90 29.04
N TYR A 9 -10.99 8.73 28.03
CA TYR A 9 -9.74 9.48 27.94
C TYR A 9 -10.00 10.95 27.64
N SER A 10 -9.35 11.84 28.38
CA SER A 10 -9.36 13.28 28.11
C SER A 10 -8.68 13.60 26.77
N PRO A 11 -8.89 14.80 26.19
CA PRO A 11 -8.19 15.23 24.99
C PRO A 11 -6.66 15.14 25.11
N GLU A 12 -6.12 15.50 26.27
CA GLU A 12 -4.67 15.48 26.58
C GLU A 12 -4.15 14.03 26.64
N GLN A 13 -4.91 13.14 27.30
CA GLN A 13 -4.56 11.72 27.36
C GLN A 13 -4.59 11.08 25.97
N LYS A 14 -5.59 11.41 25.14
CA LYS A 14 -5.65 10.95 23.74
C LYS A 14 -4.46 11.48 22.94
N ALA A 15 -4.08 12.74 23.13
CA ALA A 15 -2.90 13.32 22.49
C ALA A 15 -1.61 12.56 22.87
N LEU A 16 -1.43 12.25 24.16
CA LEU A 16 -0.29 11.49 24.67
C LEU A 16 -0.24 10.06 24.08
N ILE A 17 -1.38 9.38 24.01
CA ILE A 17 -1.50 8.06 23.36
C ILE A 17 -1.01 8.15 21.91
N TRP A 18 -1.41 9.18 21.18
CA TRP A 18 -0.98 9.40 19.79
C TRP A 18 0.51 9.70 19.66
N ASP A 19 1.07 10.52 20.54
CA ASP A 19 2.49 10.88 20.51
C ASP A 19 3.38 9.66 20.75
N ARG A 20 3.02 8.83 21.73
CA ARG A 20 3.71 7.58 22.04
C ARG A 20 3.59 6.55 20.91
N TYR A 21 2.38 6.38 20.36
CA TYR A 21 2.16 5.52 19.20
C TYR A 21 3.00 5.95 17.99
N LYS A 22 3.13 7.26 17.76
CA LYS A 22 3.96 7.82 16.69
C LYS A 22 5.45 7.57 16.93
N ARG A 23 5.92 7.64 18.18
CA ARG A 23 7.31 7.31 18.60
C ARG A 23 7.67 5.84 18.42
N GLY A 24 6.66 4.96 18.27
CA GLY A 24 6.83 3.54 18.00
C GLY A 24 6.57 2.64 19.20
N ASP A 25 6.15 3.20 20.33
CA ASP A 25 5.81 2.47 21.55
C ASP A 25 4.70 1.46 21.26
N SER A 26 4.78 0.29 21.90
CA SER A 26 3.76 -0.74 21.71
C SER A 26 2.45 -0.33 22.39
N LEU A 27 1.31 -0.82 21.87
CA LEU A 27 0.01 -0.56 22.50
C LEU A 27 -0.08 -1.15 23.92
N HIS A 28 0.74 -2.15 24.23
CA HIS A 28 0.83 -2.68 25.59
C HIS A 28 1.53 -1.68 26.52
N ASP A 29 2.63 -1.09 26.08
CA ASP A 29 3.39 -0.11 26.88
C ASP A 29 2.60 1.16 27.11
N ILE A 30 1.94 1.66 26.06
CA ILE A 30 1.08 2.84 26.15
C ILE A 30 -0.08 2.58 27.11
N ALA A 31 -0.74 1.41 27.03
CA ALA A 31 -1.88 1.11 27.90
C ALA A 31 -1.44 0.90 29.37
N ARG A 32 -0.24 0.35 29.60
CA ARG A 32 0.34 0.19 30.94
C ARG A 32 0.51 1.54 31.65
N MET A 33 0.81 2.62 30.93
CA MET A 33 0.88 3.99 31.49
C MET A 33 -0.45 4.46 32.12
N PHE A 34 -1.58 3.90 31.68
CA PHE A 34 -2.91 4.23 32.20
C PHE A 34 -3.46 3.14 33.13
N ASP A 35 -2.64 2.16 33.54
CA ASP A 35 -3.07 0.92 34.18
C ASP A 35 -4.24 0.27 33.42
N ARG A 36 -4.07 0.07 32.11
CA ARG A 36 -5.07 -0.58 31.26
C ARG A 36 -4.46 -1.58 30.30
N PHE A 37 -5.31 -2.46 29.79
CA PHE A 37 -4.95 -3.36 28.70
C PHE A 37 -4.98 -2.64 27.36
N HIS A 38 -4.19 -3.13 26.40
CA HIS A 38 -4.07 -2.54 25.06
C HIS A 38 -5.44 -2.39 24.35
N SER A 39 -6.39 -3.29 24.62
CA SER A 39 -7.75 -3.26 24.07
C SER A 39 -8.51 -1.99 24.40
N SER A 40 -8.19 -1.31 25.51
CA SER A 40 -8.83 -0.06 25.91
C SER A 40 -8.40 1.16 25.08
N ILE A 41 -7.15 1.19 24.60
CA ILE A 41 -6.61 2.28 23.77
C ILE A 41 -6.77 1.98 22.27
N MET A 42 -6.93 0.71 21.90
CA MET A 42 -7.12 0.25 20.53
C MET A 42 -8.15 1.09 19.75
N PRO A 43 -9.37 1.37 20.25
CA PRO A 43 -10.34 2.19 19.53
C PRO A 43 -9.82 3.58 19.15
N THR A 44 -9.00 4.21 20.00
CA THR A 44 -8.46 5.56 19.77
C THR A 44 -7.54 5.61 18.55
N ILE A 45 -6.81 4.52 18.29
CA ILE A 45 -5.88 4.41 17.15
C ILE A 45 -6.58 3.79 15.92
N TYR A 46 -7.41 2.77 16.13
CA TYR A 46 -7.94 1.92 15.06
C TYR A 46 -9.13 2.57 14.36
N GLN A 47 -9.93 3.38 15.06
CA GLN A 47 -11.06 4.10 14.47
C GLN A 47 -10.64 5.02 13.33
N THR A 48 -9.39 5.50 13.35
CA THR A 48 -8.84 6.41 12.34
C THR A 48 -7.81 5.72 11.44
N GLY A 49 -7.71 4.38 11.49
CA GLY A 49 -6.77 3.60 10.69
C GLY A 49 -5.29 3.80 11.04
N GLY A 50 -4.99 4.30 12.25
CA GLY A 50 -3.62 4.60 12.70
C GLY A 50 -3.08 5.96 12.24
N TYR A 51 -3.96 6.86 11.82
CA TYR A 51 -3.61 8.26 11.54
C TYR A 51 -4.20 9.17 12.61
N ARG A 52 -3.37 10.03 13.21
CA ARG A 52 -3.84 11.03 14.18
C ARG A 52 -4.74 12.02 13.43
N PRO A 53 -6.03 12.15 13.79
CA PRO A 53 -6.89 13.15 13.17
C PRO A 53 -6.28 14.55 13.32
N PRO A 54 -6.35 15.39 12.28
CA PRO A 54 -5.99 16.79 12.45
C PRO A 54 -6.88 17.41 13.50
N GLU A 55 -6.31 18.31 14.29
CA GLU A 55 -7.08 19.11 15.22
C GLU A 55 -8.08 19.96 14.41
N ARG A 56 -9.34 19.92 14.82
CA ARG A 56 -10.40 20.61 14.11
C ARG A 56 -10.33 22.08 14.49
N LYS A 57 -10.04 22.95 13.52
CA LYS A 57 -10.02 24.40 13.71
C LYS A 57 -11.21 25.04 13.03
N ARG A 58 -11.77 26.07 13.64
CA ARG A 58 -12.82 26.90 13.06
C ARG A 58 -12.20 28.07 12.32
N HIS A 59 -12.96 28.58 11.34
CA HIS A 59 -12.65 29.87 10.77
C HIS A 59 -12.91 30.97 11.82
N LEU A 60 -12.08 32.01 11.84
CA LEU A 60 -12.18 33.11 12.82
C LEU A 60 -13.53 33.85 12.79
N GLN A 61 -14.20 33.84 11.63
CA GLN A 61 -15.50 34.48 11.44
C GLN A 61 -16.69 33.57 11.82
N SER A 62 -16.45 32.31 12.19
CA SER A 62 -17.52 31.43 12.67
C SER A 62 -17.96 31.84 14.06
N LEU A 63 -19.27 31.74 14.33
CA LEU A 63 -19.80 31.96 15.67
C LEU A 63 -19.15 30.98 16.66
N SER A 64 -18.77 31.45 17.85
CA SER A 64 -18.32 30.63 18.98
C SER A 64 -19.52 29.95 19.66
N LEU A 65 -19.25 29.04 20.60
CA LEU A 65 -20.29 28.48 21.43
C LEU A 65 -20.95 29.58 22.28
N ASP A 66 -20.15 30.45 22.89
CA ASP A 66 -20.64 31.55 23.74
C ASP A 66 -21.57 32.50 22.95
N GLU A 67 -21.20 32.84 21.71
CA GLU A 67 -22.05 33.64 20.82
C GLU A 67 -23.36 32.90 20.50
N ARG A 68 -23.34 31.58 20.29
CA ARG A 68 -24.54 30.78 20.07
C ARG A 68 -25.42 30.69 21.32
N GLU A 69 -24.83 30.59 22.50
CA GLU A 69 -25.56 30.65 23.76
C GLU A 69 -26.26 31.98 23.93
N GLU A 70 -25.57 33.07 23.61
CA GLU A 70 -26.13 34.41 23.71
C GLU A 70 -27.27 34.61 22.71
N ILE A 71 -27.14 34.13 21.47
CA ILE A 71 -28.26 34.07 20.51
C ILE A 71 -29.43 33.30 21.12
N SER A 72 -29.18 32.13 21.71
CA SER A 72 -30.22 31.30 22.31
C SER A 72 -30.95 32.02 23.46
N ARG A 73 -30.24 32.72 24.34
CA ARG A 73 -30.82 33.49 25.45
C ARG A 73 -31.64 34.68 24.94
N CYS A 74 -31.09 35.44 24.00
CA CYS A 74 -31.76 36.62 23.45
C CYS A 74 -33.05 36.28 22.68
N LEU A 75 -33.07 35.12 21.98
CA LEU A 75 -34.28 34.63 21.31
C LEU A 75 -35.41 34.28 22.30
N VAL A 76 -35.07 33.70 23.46
CA VAL A 76 -36.04 33.46 24.54
C VAL A 76 -36.54 34.78 25.12
N GLY A 77 -35.65 35.76 25.25
CA GLY A 77 -35.98 37.14 25.62
C GLY A 77 -36.74 37.94 24.55
N LYS A 78 -37.15 37.31 23.44
CA LYS A 78 -37.89 37.92 22.31
C LYS A 78 -37.18 39.13 21.66
N GLN A 79 -35.87 39.23 21.78
CA GLN A 79 -35.10 40.31 21.15
C GLN A 79 -35.05 40.16 19.62
N SER A 80 -34.92 41.28 18.92
CA SER A 80 -34.86 41.28 17.46
C SER A 80 -33.49 40.78 16.94
N ILE A 81 -33.46 40.18 15.75
CA ILE A 81 -32.20 39.71 15.12
C ILE A 81 -31.17 40.85 15.01
N ARG A 82 -31.61 42.08 14.73
CA ARG A 82 -30.72 43.26 14.60
C ARG A 82 -30.09 43.64 15.94
N GLU A 83 -30.83 43.50 17.03
CA GLU A 83 -30.36 43.79 18.38
C GLU A 83 -29.32 42.76 18.84
N ILE A 84 -29.60 41.47 18.62
CA ILE A 84 -28.67 40.37 18.89
C ILE A 84 -27.36 40.58 18.11
N ALA A 85 -27.48 40.93 16.83
CA ALA A 85 -26.34 41.17 15.96
C ALA A 85 -25.46 42.33 16.44
N ARG A 86 -26.07 43.44 16.87
CA ARG A 86 -25.35 44.58 17.46
C ARG A 86 -24.61 44.17 18.74
N ARG A 87 -25.28 43.44 19.63
CA ARG A 87 -24.71 42.96 20.90
C ARG A 87 -23.48 42.07 20.70
N LEU A 88 -23.53 41.21 19.69
CA LEU A 88 -22.43 40.30 19.35
C LEU A 88 -21.40 40.90 18.38
N SER A 89 -21.55 42.16 17.97
CA SER A 89 -20.73 42.78 16.92
C SER A 89 -20.65 41.93 15.64
N ARG A 90 -21.79 41.36 15.23
CA ARG A 90 -21.94 40.53 14.01
C ARG A 90 -22.91 41.17 13.03
N ALA A 91 -22.82 40.78 11.77
CA ALA A 91 -23.80 41.16 10.77
C ALA A 91 -25.18 40.54 11.09
N PRO A 92 -26.31 41.27 10.94
CA PRO A 92 -27.65 40.72 11.14
C PRO A 92 -27.95 39.51 10.25
N SER A 93 -27.37 39.47 9.05
CA SER A 93 -27.50 38.34 8.13
C SER A 93 -26.84 37.06 8.66
N THR A 94 -25.77 37.17 9.45
CA THR A 94 -25.12 36.02 10.09
C THR A 94 -26.04 35.38 11.12
N ILE A 95 -26.62 36.19 12.01
CA ILE A 95 -27.56 35.72 13.03
C ILE A 95 -28.83 35.14 12.39
N SER A 96 -29.39 35.83 11.39
CA SER A 96 -30.56 35.34 10.66
C SER A 96 -30.34 33.97 10.02
N ARG A 97 -29.22 33.79 9.30
CA ARG A 97 -28.88 32.51 8.64
C ARG A 97 -28.62 31.41 9.66
N GLU A 98 -27.92 31.71 10.75
CA GLU A 98 -27.64 30.77 11.84
C GLU A 98 -28.95 30.26 12.46
N VAL A 99 -29.85 31.17 12.81
CA VAL A 99 -31.15 30.82 13.42
C VAL A 99 -32.02 30.03 12.45
N LYS A 100 -32.12 30.48 11.19
CA LYS A 100 -32.91 29.79 10.16
C LYS A 100 -32.41 28.37 9.91
N ARG A 101 -31.10 28.16 9.82
CA ARG A 101 -30.50 26.83 9.58
C ARG A 101 -30.73 25.86 10.75
N ASN A 102 -30.83 26.38 11.97
CA ASN A 102 -30.87 25.57 13.19
C ASN A 102 -32.27 25.50 13.84
N GLY A 103 -33.34 25.52 13.03
CA GLY A 103 -34.71 25.27 13.48
C GLY A 103 -35.56 26.53 13.74
N GLY A 104 -35.05 27.71 13.39
CA GLY A 104 -35.77 28.97 13.52
C GLY A 104 -35.92 29.45 14.96
N LEU A 105 -36.68 30.52 15.15
CA LEU A 105 -36.79 31.22 16.45
C LEU A 105 -37.27 30.31 17.60
N LYS A 106 -38.16 29.35 17.31
CA LYS A 106 -38.77 28.47 18.33
C LYS A 106 -37.87 27.31 18.76
N HIS A 107 -37.12 26.73 17.81
CA HIS A 107 -36.36 25.49 18.04
C HIS A 107 -34.84 25.69 18.13
N TYR A 108 -34.35 26.92 17.96
CA TYR A 108 -32.93 27.21 18.08
C TYR A 108 -32.40 26.80 19.46
N ARG A 109 -31.29 26.05 19.47
CA ARG A 109 -30.56 25.65 20.68
C ARG A 109 -29.07 25.73 20.41
N ALA A 110 -28.34 26.47 21.26
CA ALA A 110 -26.92 26.73 21.09
C ALA A 110 -26.08 25.45 20.93
N VAL A 111 -26.24 24.49 21.83
CA VAL A 111 -25.50 23.21 21.83
C VAL A 111 -25.76 22.39 20.56
N ARG A 112 -27.01 22.35 20.08
CA ARG A 112 -27.34 21.63 18.84
C ARG A 112 -26.77 22.33 17.60
N ALA A 113 -26.84 23.65 17.57
CA ALA A 113 -26.26 24.46 16.49
C ALA A 113 -24.73 24.33 16.45
N GLU A 114 -24.10 24.30 17.63
CA GLU A 114 -22.66 24.06 17.79
C GLU A 114 -22.24 22.69 17.26
N GLN A 115 -22.93 21.63 17.69
CA GLN A 115 -22.69 20.26 17.24
C GLN A 115 -22.86 20.14 15.72
N ARG A 116 -23.95 20.70 15.18
CA ARG A 116 -24.22 20.70 13.74
C ARG A 116 -23.15 21.45 12.94
N ALA A 117 -22.72 22.62 13.42
CA ALA A 117 -21.67 23.39 12.77
C ALA A 117 -20.35 22.60 12.69
N TRP A 118 -20.02 21.85 13.74
CA TRP A 118 -18.91 20.91 13.71
C TRP A 118 -19.15 19.80 12.68
N ASP A 119 -20.27 19.10 12.74
CA ASP A 119 -20.55 17.96 11.86
C ASP A 119 -20.55 18.37 10.37
N GLU A 120 -21.13 19.52 10.03
CA GLU A 120 -21.12 20.06 8.67
C GLU A 120 -19.72 20.50 8.21
N ALA A 121 -18.84 20.93 9.12
CA ALA A 121 -17.45 21.27 8.79
C ALA A 121 -16.65 20.07 8.27
N LEU A 122 -17.10 18.82 8.49
CA LEU A 122 -16.49 17.63 7.91
C LEU A 122 -16.64 17.56 6.39
N ARG A 123 -17.63 18.29 5.81
CA ARG A 123 -17.93 18.36 4.37
C ARG A 123 -17.78 17.00 3.66
N PRO A 124 -18.56 15.98 4.06
CA PRO A 124 -18.43 14.64 3.49
C PRO A 124 -18.74 14.69 1.98
N LYS A 125 -17.74 14.33 1.15
CA LYS A 125 -17.94 14.25 -0.30
C LYS A 125 -18.63 12.94 -0.67
N PRO A 126 -19.61 12.95 -1.61
CA PRO A 126 -20.17 11.73 -2.16
C PRO A 126 -19.06 10.88 -2.77
N CYS A 127 -19.18 9.56 -2.61
CA CYS A 127 -18.18 8.63 -3.11
C CYS A 127 -18.46 8.35 -4.58
N LYS A 128 -17.59 8.81 -5.49
CA LYS A 128 -17.70 8.59 -6.95
C LYS A 128 -18.06 7.14 -7.34
N LEU A 129 -17.55 6.16 -6.60
CA LEU A 129 -17.79 4.74 -6.89
C LEU A 129 -19.24 4.29 -6.66
N ILE A 130 -20.02 5.02 -5.87
CA ILE A 130 -21.45 4.74 -5.65
C ILE A 130 -22.23 4.93 -6.95
N ASP A 131 -21.92 6.01 -7.68
CA ASP A 131 -22.63 6.40 -8.90
C ASP A 131 -22.02 5.78 -10.18
N SER A 132 -21.13 4.79 -10.04
CA SER A 132 -20.40 4.19 -11.18
C SER A 132 -20.27 2.67 -11.04
N PRO A 133 -21.37 1.90 -11.28
CA PRO A 133 -21.38 0.46 -11.09
C PRO A 133 -20.40 -0.29 -12.00
N ASP A 134 -20.20 0.17 -13.24
CA ASP A 134 -19.30 -0.48 -14.18
C ASP A 134 -17.82 -0.29 -13.81
N LEU A 135 -17.47 0.90 -13.32
CA LEU A 135 -16.16 1.16 -12.74
C LEU A 135 -15.91 0.25 -11.52
N CYS A 136 -16.92 0.05 -10.67
CA CYS A 136 -16.84 -0.87 -9.54
C CYS A 136 -16.63 -2.33 -9.97
N LYS A 137 -17.35 -2.81 -10.98
CA LYS A 137 -17.16 -4.15 -11.56
C LYS A 137 -15.72 -4.32 -12.08
N LEU A 138 -15.22 -3.32 -12.82
CA LEU A 138 -13.87 -3.34 -13.38
C LEU A 138 -12.80 -3.38 -12.28
N ILE A 139 -12.92 -2.52 -11.25
CA ILE A 139 -12.04 -2.53 -10.08
C ILE A 139 -12.07 -3.88 -9.38
N ALA A 140 -13.26 -4.47 -9.18
CA ALA A 140 -13.41 -5.77 -8.53
C ALA A 140 -12.72 -6.89 -9.33
N VAL A 141 -12.85 -6.90 -10.66
CA VAL A 141 -12.15 -7.87 -11.53
C VAL A 141 -10.63 -7.73 -11.38
N LYS A 142 -10.08 -6.50 -11.40
CA LYS A 142 -8.64 -6.29 -11.25
C LYS A 142 -8.13 -6.63 -9.85
N LEU A 143 -8.89 -6.32 -8.80
CA LEU A 143 -8.58 -6.73 -7.43
C LEU A 143 -8.52 -8.26 -7.31
N LYS A 144 -9.48 -8.99 -7.89
CA LYS A 144 -9.45 -10.47 -7.92
C LYS A 144 -8.23 -11.04 -8.64
N ARG A 145 -7.65 -10.30 -9.60
CA ARG A 145 -6.36 -10.61 -10.24
C ARG A 145 -5.13 -10.20 -9.39
N ALA A 146 -5.35 -9.86 -8.12
CA ALA A 146 -4.36 -9.40 -7.14
C ALA A 146 -3.62 -8.11 -7.55
N TRP A 147 -4.26 -7.25 -8.35
CA TRP A 147 -3.75 -5.90 -8.61
C TRP A 147 -3.96 -5.01 -7.39
N SER A 148 -2.97 -4.18 -7.06
CA SER A 148 -3.13 -3.19 -6.00
C SER A 148 -4.01 -2.02 -6.45
N PRO A 149 -4.73 -1.35 -5.53
CA PRO A 149 -5.47 -0.12 -5.85
C PRO A 149 -4.65 0.94 -6.60
N GLN A 150 -3.34 1.06 -6.30
CA GLN A 150 -2.44 1.99 -6.99
C GLN A 150 -2.20 1.59 -8.46
N GLN A 151 -2.06 0.28 -8.72
CA GLN A 151 -1.92 -0.25 -10.07
C GLN A 151 -3.19 -0.07 -10.88
N ILE A 152 -4.35 -0.32 -10.27
CA ILE A 152 -5.66 -0.13 -10.91
C ILE A 152 -5.86 1.34 -11.29
N ALA A 153 -5.61 2.26 -10.36
CA ALA A 153 -5.75 3.69 -10.61
C ALA A 153 -4.88 4.21 -11.76
N GLY A 154 -3.61 3.79 -11.81
CA GLY A 154 -2.71 4.18 -12.90
C GLY A 154 -3.05 3.53 -14.23
N TRP A 155 -3.44 2.25 -14.22
CA TRP A 155 -3.91 1.56 -15.42
C TRP A 155 -5.19 2.19 -16.00
N LEU A 156 -6.16 2.56 -15.15
CA LEU A 156 -7.38 3.24 -15.60
C LEU A 156 -7.06 4.54 -16.34
N LYS A 157 -6.12 5.35 -15.84
CA LYS A 157 -5.68 6.56 -16.53
C LYS A 157 -5.10 6.29 -17.91
N ARG A 158 -4.27 5.25 -18.01
CA ARG A 158 -3.62 4.88 -19.28
C ARG A 158 -4.59 4.28 -20.30
N GLN A 159 -5.55 3.47 -19.86
CA GLN A 159 -6.51 2.83 -20.77
C GLN A 159 -7.61 3.78 -21.25
N TYR A 160 -7.93 4.80 -20.47
CA TYR A 160 -9.01 5.72 -20.76
C TYR A 160 -8.51 7.18 -20.81
N PRO A 161 -7.54 7.53 -21.67
CA PRO A 161 -6.93 8.88 -21.67
C PRO A 161 -7.96 10.00 -21.89
N ASN A 162 -9.04 9.72 -22.62
CA ASN A 162 -10.08 10.71 -22.96
C ASN A 162 -11.36 10.57 -22.12
N ASN A 163 -11.43 9.64 -21.16
CA ASN A 163 -12.62 9.43 -20.33
C ASN A 163 -12.28 9.60 -18.84
N GLN A 164 -12.50 10.82 -18.32
CA GLN A 164 -12.24 11.17 -16.93
C GLN A 164 -13.19 10.48 -15.93
N GLU A 165 -14.35 10.01 -16.37
CA GLU A 165 -15.29 9.27 -15.52
C GLU A 165 -14.68 7.94 -15.05
N MET A 166 -13.79 7.35 -15.85
CA MET A 166 -13.05 6.14 -15.49
C MET A 166 -11.93 6.39 -14.48
N TYR A 167 -11.59 7.64 -14.17
CA TYR A 167 -10.48 7.95 -13.27
C TYR A 167 -10.89 7.87 -11.81
N VAL A 168 -10.10 7.15 -11.03
CA VAL A 168 -10.30 7.04 -9.59
C VAL A 168 -8.96 7.02 -8.88
N SER A 169 -8.84 7.79 -7.79
CA SER A 169 -7.66 7.72 -6.93
C SER A 169 -7.61 6.36 -6.23
N HIS A 170 -6.40 5.82 -6.06
CA HIS A 170 -6.19 4.62 -5.28
C HIS A 170 -6.65 4.77 -3.82
N GLU A 171 -6.60 5.99 -3.28
CA GLU A 171 -7.19 6.28 -1.96
C GLU A 171 -8.70 6.10 -1.94
N THR A 172 -9.41 6.46 -3.02
CA THR A 172 -10.85 6.27 -3.10
C THR A 172 -11.17 4.79 -3.10
N ILE A 173 -10.42 3.97 -3.85
CA ILE A 173 -10.56 2.50 -3.82
C ILE A 173 -10.32 1.97 -2.39
N TYR A 174 -9.25 2.40 -1.72
CA TYR A 174 -8.97 2.00 -0.33
C TYR A 174 -10.08 2.43 0.64
N LYS A 175 -10.52 3.69 0.58
CA LYS A 175 -11.60 4.23 1.41
C LYS A 175 -12.89 3.44 1.19
N THR A 176 -13.24 3.11 -0.04
CA THR A 176 -14.44 2.32 -0.34
C THR A 176 -14.33 0.86 0.14
N LEU A 177 -13.14 0.26 0.11
CA LEU A 177 -12.93 -1.08 0.66
C LEU A 177 -13.02 -1.09 2.20
N PHE A 178 -12.45 -0.10 2.89
CA PHE A 178 -12.36 -0.10 4.35
C PHE A 178 -13.54 0.58 5.08
N ILE A 179 -14.20 1.56 4.46
CA ILE A 179 -15.30 2.31 5.06
C ILE A 179 -16.62 1.65 4.67
N GLN A 180 -17.25 0.94 5.61
CA GLN A 180 -18.48 0.17 5.37
C GLN A 180 -19.65 1.03 4.87
N THR A 181 -19.74 2.30 5.29
CA THR A 181 -20.80 3.23 4.87
C THR A 181 -20.73 3.61 3.39
N ARG A 182 -19.66 3.26 2.68
CA ARG A 182 -19.49 3.58 1.25
C ARG A 182 -19.96 2.50 0.29
N SER A 183 -20.44 1.34 0.77
CA SER A 183 -21.12 0.17 0.15
C SER A 183 -20.91 -0.21 -1.35
N ALA A 184 -20.06 0.48 -2.11
CA ALA A 184 -19.90 0.32 -3.55
C ALA A 184 -19.00 -0.86 -3.93
N LEU A 185 -18.18 -1.35 -2.99
CA LEU A 185 -17.35 -2.55 -3.18
C LEU A 185 -17.63 -3.57 -2.07
N LYS A 186 -17.73 -4.85 -2.44
CA LYS A 186 -17.93 -5.94 -1.48
C LYS A 186 -16.74 -6.05 -0.52
N LYS A 187 -17.03 -6.21 0.78
CA LYS A 187 -16.01 -6.35 1.85
C LYS A 187 -15.03 -7.50 1.62
N GLU A 188 -15.47 -8.56 0.95
CA GLU A 188 -14.64 -9.73 0.60
C GLU A 188 -13.43 -9.38 -0.27
N LEU A 189 -13.51 -8.30 -1.06
CA LEU A 189 -12.40 -7.83 -1.89
C LEU A 189 -11.20 -7.34 -1.07
N GLN A 190 -11.38 -7.07 0.23
CA GLN A 190 -10.25 -6.81 1.14
C GLN A 190 -9.29 -8.00 1.21
N LYS A 191 -9.77 -9.25 1.04
CA LYS A 191 -8.93 -10.46 1.03
C LYS A 191 -7.95 -10.47 -0.15
N CYS A 192 -8.26 -9.76 -1.23
CA CYS A 192 -7.41 -9.63 -2.40
C CYS A 192 -6.26 -8.63 -2.22
N LEU A 193 -6.28 -7.82 -1.15
CA LEU A 193 -5.20 -6.87 -0.88
C LEU A 193 -3.95 -7.59 -0.37
N ARG A 194 -2.78 -7.15 -0.88
CA ARG A 194 -1.45 -7.66 -0.50
C ARG A 194 -1.19 -7.62 1.00
N SER A 195 -1.69 -6.59 1.67
CA SER A 195 -1.54 -6.41 3.11
C SER A 195 -2.92 -6.42 3.74
N LYS A 196 -3.11 -7.35 4.69
CA LYS A 196 -4.30 -7.42 5.54
C LYS A 196 -4.27 -6.37 6.68
N ARG A 197 -3.28 -5.46 6.67
CA ARG A 197 -3.13 -4.44 7.70
C ARG A 197 -4.23 -3.40 7.54
N VAL A 198 -5.11 -3.33 8.53
CA VAL A 198 -6.17 -2.32 8.65
C VAL A 198 -5.62 -1.01 9.25
N VAL A 199 -4.51 -1.11 9.99
CA VAL A 199 -3.91 0.02 10.72
C VAL A 199 -2.49 0.26 10.26
N ARG A 200 -2.18 1.53 9.97
CA ARG A 200 -0.83 1.98 9.67
C ARG A 200 0.01 1.96 10.95
N LYS A 201 1.10 1.20 10.94
CA LYS A 201 2.10 1.26 12.01
C LYS A 201 3.00 2.49 11.83
N SER A 202 3.53 3.01 12.94
CA SER A 202 4.56 4.05 12.88
C SER A 202 5.77 3.56 12.07
N ARG A 203 6.38 4.45 11.28
CA ARG A 203 7.65 4.16 10.59
C ARG A 203 8.77 3.86 11.60
N GLN A 204 8.67 4.40 12.81
CA GLN A 204 9.63 4.20 13.89
C GLN A 204 9.40 2.89 14.66
N SER A 205 8.23 2.24 14.49
CA SER A 205 7.93 0.97 15.17
C SER A 205 8.60 -0.24 14.51
N SER A 206 9.38 -0.07 13.44
CA SER A 206 10.19 -1.17 12.94
C SER A 206 11.36 -1.35 13.90
N LEU A 207 11.40 -2.50 14.58
CA LEU A 207 12.49 -3.01 15.42
C LEU A 207 13.88 -3.08 14.72
N LYS A 208 14.03 -2.51 13.52
CA LYS A 208 15.28 -2.40 12.74
C LYS A 208 16.11 -1.17 13.14
N ARG A 209 16.33 -0.96 14.45
CA ARG A 209 17.35 -0.03 14.97
C ARG A 209 18.35 -0.75 15.89
N LEU A 210 18.52 -2.04 15.71
CA LEU A 210 19.71 -2.74 16.19
C LEU A 210 20.72 -2.70 15.05
N GLY A 211 21.84 -2.01 15.28
CA GLY A 211 22.87 -1.73 14.29
C GLY A 211 23.30 -2.98 13.53
N LEU A 212 23.26 -2.90 12.20
CA LEU A 212 23.88 -3.88 11.32
C LEU A 212 25.27 -3.35 10.99
N GLY A 213 26.29 -3.98 11.57
CA GLY A 213 27.70 -3.61 11.44
C GLY A 213 28.23 -3.71 10.01
N LYS A 214 29.35 -3.01 9.75
CA LYS A 214 30.18 -3.12 8.55
C LYS A 214 31.31 -4.11 8.80
N ILE A 215 31.76 -4.86 7.78
CA ILE A 215 33.03 -5.59 7.80
C ILE A 215 33.76 -5.34 6.45
N PRO A 216 35.10 -5.15 6.45
CA PRO A 216 35.90 -4.82 5.27
C PRO A 216 36.38 -6.05 4.46
N ASP A 217 36.96 -5.79 3.29
CA ASP A 217 37.71 -6.69 2.38
C ASP A 217 36.92 -7.74 1.56
N ALA A 218 36.17 -7.26 0.55
CA ALA A 218 35.69 -8.12 -0.54
C ALA A 218 35.78 -7.40 -1.90
N VAL A 219 36.27 -8.11 -2.92
CA VAL A 219 36.30 -7.65 -4.32
C VAL A 219 34.87 -7.57 -4.86
N SER A 220 34.56 -6.44 -5.50
CA SER A 220 33.25 -5.77 -5.54
C SER A 220 32.57 -5.85 -6.92
N ILE A 221 31.23 -5.72 -6.93
CA ILE A 221 30.36 -5.52 -8.13
C ILE A 221 30.79 -4.37 -9.07
N SER A 222 31.81 -3.59 -8.69
CA SER A 222 32.40 -2.46 -9.41
C SER A 222 33.05 -2.80 -10.76
N GLU A 223 33.22 -4.08 -11.11
CA GLU A 223 33.68 -4.49 -12.46
C GLU A 223 32.56 -4.50 -13.51
N ARG A 224 31.32 -4.17 -13.12
CA ARG A 224 30.19 -4.12 -14.03
C ARG A 224 30.20 -2.80 -14.82
N PRO A 225 29.93 -2.81 -16.13
CA PRO A 225 29.76 -1.56 -16.90
C PRO A 225 28.60 -0.74 -16.32
N ALA A 226 28.80 0.57 -16.15
CA ALA A 226 27.82 1.50 -15.58
C ALA A 226 26.45 1.46 -16.30
N SER A 227 26.45 1.16 -17.60
CA SER A 227 25.24 1.01 -18.43
C SER A 227 24.26 -0.07 -17.94
N VAL A 228 24.71 -1.00 -17.10
CA VAL A 228 23.89 -2.07 -16.53
C VAL A 228 23.23 -1.67 -15.19
N GLU A 229 23.72 -0.64 -14.50
CA GLU A 229 23.07 -0.11 -13.28
C GLU A 229 21.80 0.66 -13.59
N ASP A 230 21.80 1.41 -14.70
CA ASP A 230 20.67 2.24 -15.15
C ASP A 230 19.44 1.41 -15.58
N ARG A 231 19.60 0.08 -15.70
CA ARG A 231 18.55 -0.86 -16.13
C ARG A 231 17.94 -0.45 -17.48
N ALA A 232 18.67 0.33 -18.28
CA ALA A 232 18.24 0.86 -19.55
C ALA A 232 18.35 -0.18 -20.67
N ILE A 233 19.29 -1.13 -20.54
CA ILE A 233 19.54 -2.16 -21.54
C ILE A 233 18.70 -3.41 -21.23
N PRO A 234 17.90 -3.92 -22.18
CA PRO A 234 17.19 -5.18 -22.02
C PRO A 234 18.13 -6.38 -22.08
N GLY A 235 17.70 -7.47 -21.42
CA GLY A 235 18.35 -8.78 -21.49
C GLY A 235 19.29 -9.09 -20.33
N HIS A 236 19.31 -8.24 -19.31
CA HIS A 236 19.98 -8.54 -18.05
C HIS A 236 18.97 -9.12 -17.06
N TRP A 237 19.21 -10.35 -16.59
CA TRP A 237 18.31 -11.09 -15.71
C TRP A 237 18.87 -11.16 -14.30
N GLU A 238 18.00 -11.05 -13.30
CA GLU A 238 18.26 -11.40 -11.91
C GLU A 238 17.59 -12.73 -11.62
N GLY A 239 18.31 -13.66 -10.99
CA GLY A 239 17.78 -14.96 -10.59
C GLY A 239 17.86 -15.21 -9.09
N ASP A 240 16.85 -15.89 -8.53
CA ASP A 240 16.76 -16.27 -7.11
C ASP A 240 16.09 -17.63 -6.93
N LEU A 241 16.36 -18.29 -5.81
CA LEU A 241 15.66 -19.49 -5.39
C LEU A 241 14.66 -19.18 -4.27
N ILE A 242 13.37 -19.39 -4.54
CA ILE A 242 12.34 -19.32 -3.50
C ILE A 242 12.23 -20.68 -2.83
N CYS A 243 12.48 -20.73 -1.53
CA CYS A 243 12.29 -21.93 -0.71
C CYS A 243 10.88 -21.98 -0.08
N GLY A 244 10.31 -23.19 -0.04
CA GLY A 244 9.09 -23.58 0.66
C GLY A 244 9.36 -24.50 1.85
N SER A 245 8.32 -25.16 2.37
CA SER A 245 8.48 -26.29 3.28
C SER A 245 8.89 -27.56 2.51
N ASN A 246 9.24 -28.63 3.21
CA ASN A 246 9.57 -29.94 2.62
C ASN A 246 10.68 -29.90 1.56
N ASN A 247 11.68 -29.03 1.72
CA ASN A 247 12.77 -28.84 0.74
C ASN A 247 12.24 -28.65 -0.70
N SER A 248 11.17 -27.87 -0.85
CA SER A 248 10.61 -27.52 -2.16
C SER A 248 11.09 -26.15 -2.62
N TYR A 249 11.33 -26.01 -3.92
CA TYR A 249 11.99 -24.83 -4.48
C TYR A 249 11.32 -24.36 -5.79
N ILE A 250 11.41 -23.06 -6.05
CA ILE A 250 11.05 -22.46 -7.34
C ILE A 250 12.18 -21.51 -7.71
N ALA A 251 12.78 -21.72 -8.89
CA ALA A 251 13.71 -20.77 -9.46
C ALA A 251 12.94 -19.60 -10.09
N THR A 252 13.33 -18.39 -9.74
CA THR A 252 12.72 -17.15 -10.20
C THR A 252 13.71 -16.38 -11.03
N LEU A 253 13.27 -15.90 -12.19
CA LEU A 253 14.07 -15.10 -13.12
C LEU A 253 13.29 -13.82 -13.41
N VAL A 254 13.95 -12.67 -13.26
CA VAL A 254 13.34 -11.36 -13.49
C VAL A 254 14.26 -10.52 -14.36
N GLU A 255 13.74 -10.10 -15.51
CA GLU A 255 14.47 -9.21 -16.43
C GLU A 255 14.48 -7.78 -15.85
N ARG A 256 15.64 -7.12 -15.85
CA ARG A 256 15.86 -5.88 -15.09
C ARG A 256 15.23 -4.64 -15.73
N HIS A 257 15.06 -4.61 -17.04
CA HIS A 257 14.47 -3.49 -17.76
C HIS A 257 12.93 -3.53 -17.67
N SER A 258 12.32 -4.51 -18.32
CA SER A 258 10.89 -4.79 -18.43
C SER A 258 10.25 -5.36 -17.17
N ARG A 259 11.02 -5.90 -16.22
CA ARG A 259 10.50 -6.64 -15.04
C ARG A 259 9.76 -7.92 -15.39
N PHE A 260 9.99 -8.46 -16.59
CA PHE A 260 9.36 -9.71 -17.02
C PHE A 260 9.82 -10.86 -16.12
N VAL A 261 8.86 -11.63 -15.62
CA VAL A 261 9.09 -12.72 -14.67
C VAL A 261 8.94 -14.06 -15.36
N MET A 262 9.90 -14.95 -15.13
CA MET A 262 9.81 -16.35 -15.48
C MET A 262 10.00 -17.19 -14.22
N LEU A 263 9.22 -18.26 -14.10
CA LEU A 263 9.27 -19.18 -12.97
C LEU A 263 9.57 -20.58 -13.50
N ALA A 264 10.57 -21.22 -12.91
CA ALA A 264 10.97 -22.58 -13.23
C ALA A 264 10.77 -23.47 -12.02
N LYS A 265 10.07 -24.59 -12.22
CA LYS A 265 9.99 -25.66 -11.23
C LYS A 265 11.35 -26.35 -11.16
N VAL A 266 11.81 -26.57 -9.95
CA VAL A 266 13.03 -27.33 -9.65
C VAL A 266 12.69 -28.35 -8.58
N ASP A 267 13.19 -29.57 -8.74
CA ASP A 267 12.83 -30.67 -7.83
C ASP A 267 13.66 -30.65 -6.54
N ASP A 268 14.87 -30.12 -6.60
CA ASP A 268 15.74 -29.89 -5.45
C ASP A 268 16.59 -28.63 -5.62
N SER A 269 17.37 -28.29 -4.59
CA SER A 269 18.31 -27.17 -4.58
C SER A 269 19.72 -27.56 -5.06
N LYS A 270 19.88 -28.74 -5.68
CA LYS A 270 21.19 -29.16 -6.19
C LYS A 270 21.54 -28.33 -7.42
N THR A 271 22.83 -28.05 -7.54
CA THR A 271 23.40 -27.22 -8.60
C THR A 271 23.05 -27.74 -9.99
N SER A 272 23.13 -29.05 -10.22
CA SER A 272 22.82 -29.68 -11.50
C SER A 272 21.36 -29.45 -11.92
N THR A 273 20.42 -29.63 -11.00
CA THR A 273 18.98 -29.44 -11.22
C THR A 273 18.66 -27.99 -11.53
N VAL A 274 19.22 -27.05 -10.75
CA VAL A 274 18.98 -25.62 -10.93
C VAL A 274 19.58 -25.14 -12.26
N ILE A 275 20.82 -25.52 -12.58
CA ILE A 275 21.47 -25.17 -13.85
C ILE A 275 20.70 -25.75 -15.04
N ALA A 276 20.29 -27.02 -15.00
CA ALA A 276 19.52 -27.63 -16.08
C ALA A 276 18.19 -26.89 -16.35
N ALA A 277 17.50 -26.49 -15.27
CA ALA A 277 16.29 -25.67 -15.38
C ALA A 277 16.59 -24.29 -15.98
N LEU A 278 17.69 -23.64 -15.59
CA LEU A 278 18.10 -22.35 -16.15
C LEU A 278 18.43 -22.45 -17.64
N ILE A 279 19.19 -23.47 -18.07
CA ILE A 279 19.52 -23.70 -19.48
C ILE A 279 18.25 -23.87 -20.31
N LYS A 280 17.33 -24.73 -19.85
CA LYS A 280 16.04 -24.96 -20.53
C LYS A 280 15.20 -23.69 -20.69
N HIS A 281 15.33 -22.75 -19.75
CA HIS A 281 14.64 -21.47 -19.83
C HIS A 281 15.38 -20.45 -20.70
N ALA A 282 16.72 -20.42 -20.66
CA ALA A 282 17.53 -19.58 -21.54
C ALA A 282 17.30 -19.91 -23.02
N GLN A 283 17.23 -21.20 -23.36
CA GLN A 283 16.98 -21.67 -24.72
C GLN A 283 15.61 -21.30 -25.30
N LYS A 284 14.65 -20.86 -24.47
CA LYS A 284 13.33 -20.40 -24.94
C LYS A 284 13.32 -18.95 -25.41
N LEU A 285 14.41 -18.22 -25.17
CA LEU A 285 14.54 -16.82 -25.49
C LEU A 285 15.60 -16.64 -26.58
N PRO A 286 15.40 -15.70 -27.52
CA PRO A 286 16.47 -15.22 -28.39
C PRO A 286 17.69 -14.75 -27.58
N LYS A 287 18.90 -14.96 -28.12
CA LYS A 287 20.17 -14.64 -27.43
C LYS A 287 20.26 -13.15 -27.09
N GLU A 288 19.67 -12.30 -27.93
CA GLU A 288 19.62 -10.84 -27.81
C GLU A 288 18.89 -10.39 -26.53
N LEU A 289 17.93 -11.21 -26.07
CA LEU A 289 17.10 -10.96 -24.88
C LEU A 289 17.65 -11.64 -23.61
N TYR A 290 18.81 -12.31 -23.68
CA TYR A 290 19.43 -12.96 -22.53
C TYR A 290 20.95 -12.78 -22.53
N LYS A 291 21.38 -11.55 -22.24
CA LYS A 291 22.79 -11.12 -22.24
C LYS A 291 23.56 -11.52 -20.98
N SER A 292 22.91 -11.53 -19.81
CA SER A 292 23.57 -11.92 -18.56
C SER A 292 22.61 -12.38 -17.49
N LEU A 293 23.07 -13.23 -16.58
CA LEU A 293 22.36 -13.63 -15.37
C LEU A 293 23.08 -13.11 -14.13
N THR A 294 22.34 -12.58 -13.15
CA THR A 294 22.86 -12.19 -11.83
C THR A 294 22.25 -13.07 -10.76
N TRP A 295 23.05 -13.73 -9.92
CA TRP A 295 22.57 -14.64 -8.86
C TRP A 295 23.21 -14.33 -7.50
N ASP A 296 22.63 -14.85 -6.41
CA ASP A 296 23.25 -14.81 -5.08
C ASP A 296 24.41 -15.82 -4.97
N ARG A 297 25.31 -15.68 -3.99
CA ARG A 297 26.39 -16.66 -3.71
C ARG A 297 25.84 -17.87 -2.96
N GLY A 298 24.78 -18.45 -3.50
CA GLY A 298 24.17 -19.68 -3.00
C GLY A 298 24.90 -20.93 -3.52
N ARG A 299 24.80 -22.04 -2.77
CA ARG A 299 25.43 -23.32 -3.16
C ARG A 299 24.80 -23.87 -4.44
N GLU A 300 23.55 -23.51 -4.73
CA GLU A 300 22.78 -23.93 -5.88
C GLU A 300 23.31 -23.42 -7.24
N ILE A 301 24.24 -22.47 -7.25
CA ILE A 301 24.85 -21.94 -8.48
C ILE A 301 26.37 -22.14 -8.53
N LYS A 302 26.90 -23.07 -7.71
CA LYS A 302 28.35 -23.33 -7.60
C LYS A 302 29.01 -23.61 -8.96
N ASP A 303 28.34 -24.34 -9.83
CA ASP A 303 28.85 -24.78 -11.15
C ASP A 303 28.34 -23.90 -12.31
N HIS A 304 28.01 -22.63 -12.06
CA HIS A 304 27.51 -21.66 -13.06
C HIS A 304 28.39 -21.54 -14.33
N LYS A 305 29.65 -21.96 -14.28
CA LYS A 305 30.51 -22.06 -15.46
C LYS A 305 29.92 -23.00 -16.52
N GLN A 306 29.27 -24.10 -16.10
CA GLN A 306 28.57 -25.02 -17.01
C GLN A 306 27.40 -24.33 -17.72
N PHE A 307 26.64 -23.49 -17.01
CA PHE A 307 25.59 -22.66 -17.61
C PHE A 307 26.16 -21.71 -18.67
N THR A 308 27.27 -21.05 -18.35
CA THR A 308 27.93 -20.11 -19.28
C THR A 308 28.42 -20.84 -20.53
N LEU A 309 29.06 -22.01 -20.38
CA LEU A 309 29.52 -22.83 -21.50
C LEU A 309 28.37 -23.32 -22.40
N ALA A 310 27.24 -23.69 -21.81
CA ALA A 310 26.10 -24.22 -22.57
C ALA A 310 25.26 -23.15 -23.29
N THR A 311 25.29 -21.90 -22.82
CA THR A 311 24.38 -20.83 -23.29
C THR A 311 25.08 -19.60 -23.85
N ASP A 312 26.39 -19.47 -23.62
CA ASP A 312 27.19 -18.26 -23.90
C ASP A 312 26.76 -17.02 -23.07
N ILE A 313 26.02 -17.25 -21.98
CA ILE A 313 25.48 -16.18 -21.12
C ILE A 313 26.36 -16.00 -19.89
N LYS A 314 26.88 -14.78 -19.70
CA LYS A 314 27.72 -14.45 -18.54
C LYS A 314 26.90 -14.45 -17.24
N VAL A 315 27.40 -15.16 -16.22
CA VAL A 315 26.82 -15.18 -14.88
C VAL A 315 27.64 -14.30 -13.93
N TYR A 316 26.97 -13.39 -13.23
CA TYR A 316 27.53 -12.51 -12.21
C TYR A 316 26.99 -12.89 -10.83
N LEU A 317 27.86 -13.03 -9.83
CA LEU A 317 27.47 -13.35 -8.46
C LEU A 317 27.48 -12.09 -7.60
N CYS A 318 26.45 -11.91 -6.78
CA CYS A 318 26.34 -10.74 -5.89
C CYS A 318 27.36 -10.80 -4.75
N ASP A 319 27.61 -9.66 -4.13
CA ASP A 319 28.46 -9.59 -2.94
C ASP A 319 27.71 -10.13 -1.72
N PRO A 320 28.39 -10.86 -0.81
CA PRO A 320 27.80 -11.27 0.46
C PRO A 320 27.22 -10.05 1.19
N TYR A 321 26.08 -10.24 1.86
CA TYR A 321 25.40 -9.20 2.63
C TYR A 321 24.97 -7.95 1.83
N SER A 322 24.90 -8.03 0.49
CA SER A 322 24.49 -6.93 -0.39
C SER A 322 23.14 -7.18 -1.11
N PRO A 323 22.02 -7.42 -0.38
CA PRO A 323 20.74 -7.76 -0.99
C PRO A 323 20.16 -6.66 -1.89
N TRP A 324 20.59 -5.40 -1.73
CA TRP A 324 20.15 -4.28 -2.57
C TRP A 324 20.58 -4.41 -4.03
N GLN A 325 21.64 -5.17 -4.32
CA GLN A 325 22.12 -5.46 -5.68
C GLN A 325 21.08 -6.25 -6.51
N ARG A 326 20.10 -6.90 -5.84
CA ARG A 326 18.98 -7.63 -6.46
C ARG A 326 17.60 -7.11 -6.03
N GLY A 327 17.47 -5.80 -5.92
CA GLY A 327 16.21 -5.17 -5.50
C GLY A 327 14.99 -5.56 -6.37
N SER A 328 15.20 -5.97 -7.62
CA SER A 328 14.12 -6.41 -8.52
C SER A 328 13.57 -7.77 -8.08
N ASN A 329 14.46 -8.74 -7.86
CA ASN A 329 14.08 -10.06 -7.35
C ASN A 329 13.45 -10.00 -5.97
N GLU A 330 13.99 -9.23 -5.03
CA GLU A 330 13.42 -9.17 -3.68
C GLU A 330 11.96 -8.65 -3.72
N ASN A 331 11.70 -7.63 -4.54
CA ASN A 331 10.36 -7.09 -4.71
C ASN A 331 9.42 -8.08 -5.42
N THR A 332 9.90 -8.77 -6.45
CA THR A 332 9.14 -9.79 -7.19
C THR A 332 8.84 -10.99 -6.31
N ASN A 333 9.79 -11.48 -5.53
CA ASN A 333 9.60 -12.59 -4.61
C ASN A 333 8.58 -12.25 -3.53
N ARG A 334 8.60 -11.00 -3.03
CA ARG A 334 7.55 -10.50 -2.14
C ARG A 334 6.17 -10.44 -2.83
N LEU A 335 6.06 -10.37 -4.15
CA LEU A 335 4.79 -10.46 -4.88
C LEU A 335 4.37 -11.91 -5.09
N LEU A 336 5.32 -12.78 -5.45
CA LEU A 336 5.12 -14.22 -5.58
C LEU A 336 4.62 -14.84 -4.28
N ARG A 337 5.00 -14.32 -3.12
CA ARG A 337 4.45 -14.75 -1.82
C ARG A 337 2.93 -14.52 -1.64
N GLN A 338 2.25 -13.81 -2.55
CA GLN A 338 0.78 -13.79 -2.61
C GLN A 338 0.20 -15.10 -3.16
N TYR A 339 0.94 -15.76 -4.03
CA TYR A 339 0.57 -17.01 -4.70
C TYR A 339 1.19 -18.23 -4.03
N PHE A 340 2.40 -18.06 -3.50
CA PHE A 340 3.22 -19.09 -2.85
C PHE A 340 3.59 -18.62 -1.44
N PRO A 341 2.67 -18.69 -0.45
CA PRO A 341 2.93 -18.20 0.90
C PRO A 341 4.22 -18.78 1.51
N LYS A 342 4.75 -18.12 2.54
CA LYS A 342 5.91 -18.68 3.24
C LYS A 342 5.52 -19.97 3.95
N SER A 343 6.46 -20.91 4.04
CA SER A 343 6.29 -22.18 4.75
C SER A 343 5.21 -23.10 4.17
N THR A 344 4.82 -22.92 2.92
CA THR A 344 3.99 -23.88 2.18
C THR A 344 4.84 -24.77 1.30
N ASP A 345 4.35 -25.96 1.00
CA ASP A 345 4.99 -26.87 0.07
C ASP A 345 4.81 -26.36 -1.36
N LEU A 346 5.91 -26.17 -2.08
CA LEU A 346 5.92 -25.69 -3.45
C LEU A 346 5.92 -26.84 -4.48
N SER A 347 6.23 -28.07 -4.05
CA SER A 347 6.31 -29.24 -4.93
C SER A 347 4.97 -29.59 -5.57
N VAL A 348 3.88 -29.29 -4.87
CA VAL A 348 2.48 -29.46 -5.29
C VAL A 348 2.11 -28.61 -6.51
N HIS A 349 2.91 -27.61 -6.84
CA HIS A 349 2.66 -26.76 -8.01
C HIS A 349 3.31 -27.36 -9.27
N SER A 350 2.52 -27.45 -10.34
CA SER A 350 3.00 -27.84 -11.66
C SER A 350 3.69 -26.67 -12.36
N GLN A 351 4.58 -26.96 -13.33
CA GLN A 351 5.18 -25.92 -14.18
C GLN A 351 4.12 -25.08 -14.89
N GLN A 352 3.00 -25.68 -15.31
CA GLN A 352 1.87 -24.95 -15.91
C GLN A 352 1.27 -23.92 -14.94
N LYS A 353 1.10 -24.30 -13.66
CA LYS A 353 0.62 -23.38 -12.63
C LYS A 353 1.61 -22.23 -12.44
N LEU A 354 2.91 -22.51 -12.37
CA LEU A 354 3.95 -21.48 -12.27
C LEU A 354 3.91 -20.51 -13.46
N SER A 355 3.83 -21.04 -14.68
CA SER A 355 3.71 -20.21 -15.89
C SER A 355 2.45 -19.33 -15.89
N SER A 356 1.32 -19.84 -15.38
CA SER A 356 0.09 -19.05 -15.24
C SER A 356 0.25 -17.89 -14.24
N VAL A 357 0.96 -18.11 -13.14
CA VAL A 357 1.25 -17.07 -12.13
C VAL A 357 2.23 -16.04 -12.68
N ALA A 358 3.27 -16.49 -13.39
CA ALA A 358 4.21 -15.62 -14.08
C ALA A 358 3.48 -14.71 -15.07
N ARG A 359 2.60 -15.29 -15.91
CA ARG A 359 1.76 -14.54 -16.85
C ARG A 359 0.90 -13.49 -16.14
N GLN A 360 0.23 -13.83 -15.03
CA GLN A 360 -0.55 -12.85 -14.26
C GLN A 360 0.31 -11.70 -13.70
N LEU A 361 1.56 -11.96 -13.32
CA LEU A 361 2.49 -10.92 -12.88
C LEU A 361 3.03 -10.08 -14.05
N ASN A 362 3.17 -10.68 -15.23
CA ASN A 362 3.64 -10.02 -16.45
C ASN A 362 2.54 -9.20 -17.14
N GLU A 363 1.27 -9.55 -16.93
CA GLU A 363 0.10 -8.75 -17.34
C GLU A 363 -0.29 -7.69 -16.30
N ARG A 364 0.41 -7.63 -15.16
CA ARG A 364 0.13 -6.68 -14.08
C ARG A 364 0.92 -5.38 -14.28
N PRO A 365 0.25 -4.21 -14.34
CA PRO A 365 0.91 -2.94 -14.62
C PRO A 365 1.87 -2.54 -13.51
N ARG A 366 2.98 -1.89 -13.86
CA ARG A 366 4.02 -1.46 -12.93
C ARG A 366 4.15 0.05 -12.92
N LYS A 367 4.11 0.65 -11.73
CA LYS A 367 4.35 2.10 -11.59
C LYS A 367 5.73 2.52 -12.14
N THR A 368 6.73 1.65 -12.02
CA THR A 368 8.09 1.88 -12.55
C THR A 368 8.19 1.86 -14.07
N LEU A 369 7.13 1.40 -14.75
CA LEU A 369 7.01 1.36 -16.22
C LEU A 369 5.84 2.24 -16.66
N ASP A 370 5.53 3.30 -15.92
CA ASP A 370 4.40 4.20 -16.17
C ASP A 370 3.07 3.46 -16.43
N TYR A 371 2.87 2.40 -15.63
CA TYR A 371 1.71 1.52 -15.67
C TYR A 371 1.55 0.68 -16.94
N GLU A 372 2.59 0.53 -17.75
CA GLU A 372 2.72 -0.57 -18.71
C GLU A 372 2.90 -1.90 -17.98
N THR A 373 2.53 -2.98 -18.66
CA THR A 373 2.73 -4.34 -18.16
C THR A 373 4.11 -4.85 -18.57
N PRO A 374 4.79 -5.65 -17.74
CA PRO A 374 6.07 -6.25 -18.10
C PRO A 374 6.03 -7.01 -19.44
N ALA A 375 4.91 -7.67 -19.74
CA ALA A 375 4.71 -8.35 -21.02
C ALA A 375 4.72 -7.37 -22.21
N GLN A 376 4.00 -6.24 -22.10
CA GLN A 376 4.03 -5.20 -23.14
C GLN A 376 5.45 -4.66 -23.32
N LYS A 377 6.10 -4.27 -22.22
CA LYS A 377 7.44 -3.68 -22.29
C LYS A 377 8.46 -4.65 -22.88
N PHE A 378 8.41 -5.92 -22.44
CA PHE A 378 9.28 -6.97 -22.95
C PHE A 378 9.07 -7.20 -24.45
N ASN A 379 7.82 -7.35 -24.90
CA ASN A 379 7.51 -7.57 -26.31
C ASN A 379 7.92 -6.40 -27.19
N CYS A 380 7.73 -5.14 -26.76
CA CYS A 380 8.23 -3.98 -27.50
C CYS A 380 9.75 -4.06 -27.69
N THR A 381 10.52 -4.32 -26.62
CA THR A 381 11.97 -4.50 -26.75
C THR A 381 12.36 -5.69 -27.63
N SER A 382 11.57 -6.77 -27.64
CA SER A 382 11.81 -7.90 -28.55
C SER A 382 11.61 -7.49 -30.01
N SER A 383 10.58 -6.70 -30.30
CA SER A 383 10.31 -6.17 -31.64
C SER A 383 11.30 -5.10 -32.10
N ASP A 384 11.93 -4.37 -31.17
CA ASP A 384 12.95 -3.36 -31.50
C ASP A 384 14.35 -3.96 -31.73
N LEU A 385 14.55 -5.25 -31.36
CA LEU A 385 15.84 -5.96 -31.43
C LEU A 385 15.90 -6.99 -32.57
N ILE A 386 14.76 -7.31 -33.20
CA ILE A 386 14.62 -8.16 -34.39
C ILE A 386 14.31 -7.23 -35.56
#